data_AF-A0A2H0W983-F1
#
_entry.id   AF-A0A2H0W983-F1
#
_cell.length_a   1.000
_cell.length_b   1.000
_cell.length_c   1.000
_cell.angle_alpha   90.00
_cell.angle_beta   90.00
_cell.angle_gamma   90.00
#
_symmetry.space_group_name_H-M   'P 1'
#
loop_
_entity.id
_entity.type
_entity.pdbx_description
1 polymer ?
#
loop_
_entity_poly.entity_id
_entity_poly.type
_entity_poly.pdbx_seq_one_letter_code
_entity_poly.pdbx_strand_id
1 'polypeptide(L)'
;SKKYGMGGTVQHGASTLPDKYFAEFVKSQAVEVHLATGFQNIIMDHPKLPKVLLKKMYAWVDSKLQGERKEGWTEEQFHYKLRKKAWGKFKKEFWKLSETVKKPISLALEKRFAFMFKELGVEETKDLVKKFT
;
A
#
# COMPACT_ATOMS: atom_id res chain seq x y z
N SER A 1 -10.73 -27.52 -0.37
CA SER A 1 -10.02 -27.06 0.84
C SER A 1 -10.20 -28.03 2.02
N LYS A 2 -11.44 -28.38 2.40
CA LYS A 2 -11.78 -29.24 3.56
C LYS A 2 -11.06 -30.60 3.62
N LYS A 3 -10.87 -31.27 2.49
CA LYS A 3 -10.14 -32.55 2.37
C LYS A 3 -8.67 -32.47 2.82
N TYR A 4 -8.04 -31.29 2.71
CA TYR A 4 -6.63 -31.08 2.96
C TYR A 4 -6.37 -30.15 4.15
N GLY A 5 -7.40 -29.80 4.94
CA GLY A 5 -7.27 -28.86 6.06
C GLY A 5 -6.86 -27.43 5.66
N MET A 6 -6.98 -27.06 4.38
CA MET A 6 -6.58 -25.74 3.89
C MET A 6 -7.66 -24.69 4.21
N GLY A 7 -7.26 -23.51 4.69
CA GLY A 7 -8.16 -22.38 4.98
C GLY A 7 -8.64 -21.64 3.73
N GLY A 8 -7.77 -21.50 2.71
CA GLY A 8 -8.06 -20.81 1.46
C GLY A 8 -6.77 -20.33 0.78
N THR A 9 -6.90 -19.53 -0.28
CA THR A 9 -5.76 -18.99 -1.04
C THR A 9 -5.33 -17.61 -0.54
N VAL A 10 -4.05 -17.30 -0.68
CA VAL A 10 -3.47 -15.97 -0.40
C VAL A 10 -3.14 -15.27 -1.72
N GLN A 11 -3.57 -14.02 -1.86
CA GLN A 11 -3.21 -13.20 -3.02
C GLN A 11 -2.10 -12.21 -2.66
N HIS A 12 -0.97 -12.33 -3.36
CA HIS A 12 0.11 -11.36 -3.31
C HIS A 12 -0.01 -10.34 -4.46
N GLY A 13 0.38 -9.09 -4.22
CA GLY A 13 0.58 -8.10 -5.28
C GLY A 13 -0.69 -7.51 -5.91
N ALA A 14 -1.83 -7.53 -5.21
CA ALA A 14 -3.10 -7.03 -5.75
C ALA A 14 -3.17 -5.49 -5.91
N SER A 15 -2.18 -4.74 -5.41
CA SER A 15 -2.19 -3.26 -5.39
C SER A 15 -2.20 -2.57 -6.77
N THR A 16 -1.91 -3.28 -7.86
CA THR A 16 -1.91 -2.74 -9.22
C THR A 16 -3.11 -3.19 -10.07
N LEU A 17 -4.01 -3.98 -9.50
CA LEU A 17 -5.21 -4.41 -10.20
C LEU A 17 -6.21 -3.24 -10.31
N PRO A 18 -6.95 -3.15 -11.43
CA PRO A 18 -8.09 -2.26 -11.49
C PRO A 18 -9.11 -2.57 -10.39
N ASP A 19 -9.67 -1.51 -9.81
CA ASP A 19 -10.57 -1.55 -8.66
C ASP A 19 -11.76 -2.52 -8.83
N LYS A 20 -12.29 -2.65 -10.05
CA LYS A 20 -13.39 -3.58 -10.39
C LYS A 20 -13.09 -5.07 -10.15
N TYR A 21 -11.83 -5.45 -9.99
CA TYR A 21 -11.44 -6.85 -9.79
C TYR A 21 -11.33 -7.24 -8.32
N PHE A 22 -11.46 -6.30 -7.37
CA PHE A 22 -11.30 -6.62 -5.95
C PHE A 22 -12.40 -7.54 -5.42
N ALA A 23 -13.64 -7.36 -5.88
CA ALA A 23 -14.74 -8.26 -5.55
C ALA A 23 -14.51 -9.73 -6.01
N GLU A 24 -13.63 -9.97 -6.99
CA GLU A 24 -13.32 -11.32 -7.45
C GLU A 24 -12.54 -12.13 -6.40
N PHE A 25 -11.84 -11.47 -5.46
CA PHE A 25 -11.16 -12.17 -4.37
C PHE A 25 -12.12 -12.86 -3.43
N VAL A 26 -13.24 -12.19 -3.12
CA VAL A 26 -14.32 -12.74 -2.29
C VAL A 26 -14.95 -13.94 -2.99
N LYS A 27 -15.28 -13.78 -4.29
CA LYS A 27 -15.85 -14.86 -5.11
C LYS A 27 -14.92 -16.07 -5.23
N SER A 28 -13.61 -15.82 -5.28
CA SER A 28 -12.58 -16.85 -5.35
C SER A 28 -12.21 -17.44 -3.97
N GLN A 29 -12.88 -17.02 -2.90
CA GLN A 29 -12.63 -17.48 -1.53
C GLN A 29 -11.17 -17.27 -1.07
N ALA A 30 -10.54 -16.19 -1.52
CA ALA A 30 -9.25 -15.77 -0.98
C ALA A 30 -9.41 -15.38 0.49
N VAL A 31 -8.55 -15.91 1.35
CA VAL A 31 -8.59 -15.66 2.79
C VAL A 31 -7.68 -14.51 3.21
N GLU A 32 -6.76 -14.12 2.34
CA GLU A 32 -5.81 -13.04 2.61
C GLU A 32 -5.40 -12.36 1.30
N VAL A 33 -5.34 -11.03 1.32
CA VAL A 33 -4.94 -10.21 0.17
C VAL A 33 -3.93 -9.17 0.63
N HIS A 34 -2.72 -9.20 0.08
CA HIS A 34 -1.66 -8.26 0.44
C HIS A 34 -1.78 -6.96 -0.35
N LEU A 35 -2.04 -5.87 0.37
CA LEU A 35 -2.14 -4.52 -0.18
C LEU A 35 -1.11 -3.62 0.50
N ALA A 36 -0.12 -3.16 -0.25
CA ALA A 36 0.95 -2.32 0.29
C ALA A 36 1.29 -1.17 -0.64
N THR A 37 1.75 -1.47 -1.86
CA THR A 37 2.27 -0.46 -2.79
C THR A 37 1.23 0.62 -3.10
N GLY A 38 -0.05 0.27 -3.23
CA GLY A 38 -1.11 1.25 -3.48
C GLY A 38 -1.24 2.30 -2.38
N PHE A 39 -1.21 1.88 -1.11
CA PHE A 39 -1.27 2.80 0.03
C PHE A 39 -0.02 3.67 0.16
N GLN A 40 1.15 3.10 -0.14
CA GLN A 40 2.39 3.88 -0.17
C GLN A 40 2.35 4.97 -1.25
N ASN A 41 1.79 4.64 -2.43
CA ASN A 41 1.63 5.59 -3.52
C ASN A 41 0.68 6.73 -3.12
N ILE A 42 -0.44 6.44 -2.45
CA ILE A 42 -1.36 7.47 -1.95
C ILE A 42 -0.62 8.51 -1.11
N ILE A 43 0.29 8.07 -0.24
CA ILE A 43 1.05 8.99 0.63
C ILE A 43 2.10 9.76 -0.17
N MET A 44 2.92 9.06 -0.97
CA MET A 44 4.06 9.66 -1.69
C MET A 44 3.63 10.60 -2.81
N ASP A 45 2.49 10.33 -3.43
CA ASP A 45 1.97 11.09 -4.57
C ASP A 45 0.95 12.15 -4.12
N HIS A 46 0.67 12.27 -2.81
CA HIS A 46 -0.32 13.21 -2.29
C HIS A 46 0.12 14.67 -2.53
N PRO A 47 -0.77 15.57 -3.02
CA PRO A 47 -0.42 16.97 -3.28
C PRO A 47 0.05 17.76 -2.05
N LYS A 48 -0.40 17.36 -0.86
CA LYS A 48 0.01 17.97 0.42
C LYS A 48 1.35 17.45 0.95
N LEU A 49 1.91 16.38 0.39
CA LEU A 49 3.22 15.91 0.82
C LEU A 49 4.28 16.96 0.41
N PRO A 50 5.17 17.39 1.33
CA PRO A 50 6.24 18.31 0.97
C PRO A 50 7.13 17.71 -0.11
N LYS A 51 7.15 18.33 -1.30
CA LYS A 51 7.98 17.88 -2.44
C LYS A 51 9.46 17.80 -2.06
N VAL A 52 9.92 18.62 -1.13
CA VAL A 52 11.28 18.58 -0.58
C VAL A 52 11.57 17.26 0.13
N LEU A 53 10.61 16.70 0.87
CA LEU A 53 10.78 15.41 1.52
C LEU A 53 10.85 14.28 0.48
N LEU A 54 9.95 14.28 -0.52
CA LEU A 54 9.97 13.29 -1.60
C LEU A 54 11.28 13.33 -2.39
N LYS A 55 11.78 14.53 -2.73
CA LYS A 55 13.07 14.71 -3.40
C LYS A 55 14.23 14.15 -2.56
N LYS A 56 14.24 14.36 -1.24
CA LYS A 56 15.24 13.78 -0.34
C LYS A 56 15.20 12.26 -0.34
N MET A 57 14.01 11.67 -0.43
CA MET A 57 13.86 10.21 -0.55
C MET A 57 14.44 9.70 -1.86
N TYR A 58 14.16 10.36 -2.98
CA TYR A 58 14.69 9.95 -4.29
C TYR A 58 16.21 10.09 -4.35
N ALA A 59 16.79 11.18 -3.85
CA ALA A 59 18.25 11.32 -3.76
C ALA A 59 18.90 10.20 -2.90
N TRP A 60 18.21 9.74 -1.85
CA TRP A 60 18.67 8.58 -1.08
C TRP A 60 18.56 7.28 -1.88
N VAL A 61 17.47 7.08 -2.63
CA VAL A 61 17.30 5.93 -3.54
C VAL A 61 18.41 5.91 -4.59
N ASP A 62 18.69 7.05 -5.23
CA ASP A 62 19.75 7.20 -6.24
C ASP A 62 21.12 6.85 -5.67
N SER A 63 21.42 7.31 -4.46
CA SER A 63 22.74 7.07 -3.85
C SER A 63 22.90 5.67 -3.25
N LYS A 64 21.83 5.04 -2.73
CA LYS A 64 21.93 3.78 -1.98
C LYS A 64 21.50 2.55 -2.76
N LEU A 65 20.66 2.71 -3.78
CA LEU A 65 20.03 1.59 -4.47
C LEU A 65 20.39 1.53 -5.96
N GLN A 66 21.38 2.30 -6.41
CA GLN A 66 21.80 2.31 -7.82
C GLN A 66 22.20 0.91 -8.33
N GLY A 67 22.85 0.11 -7.48
CA GLY A 67 23.21 -1.28 -7.83
C GLY A 67 22.01 -2.21 -8.02
N GLU A 68 20.80 -1.80 -7.61
CA GLU A 68 19.56 -2.54 -7.85
C GLU A 68 18.82 -2.07 -9.12
N ARG A 69 19.35 -1.06 -9.83
CA ARG A 69 18.79 -0.59 -11.09
C ARG A 69 18.97 -1.68 -12.14
N LYS A 70 17.87 -2.06 -12.79
CA LYS A 70 17.91 -3.01 -13.91
C LYS A 70 18.07 -2.28 -15.23
N GLU A 71 18.66 -2.97 -16.20
CA GLU A 71 18.77 -2.49 -17.58
C GLU A 71 17.39 -2.13 -18.15
N GLY A 72 17.34 -1.03 -18.91
CA GLY A 72 16.12 -0.52 -19.52
C GLY A 72 15.17 0.24 -18.59
N TRP A 73 15.44 0.33 -17.28
CA TRP A 73 14.61 1.16 -16.39
C TRP A 73 14.87 2.65 -16.61
N THR A 74 13.81 3.41 -16.87
CA THR A 74 13.85 4.88 -16.80
C THR A 74 14.09 5.34 -15.36
N GLU A 75 14.45 6.62 -15.18
CA GLU A 75 14.64 7.18 -13.84
C GLU A 75 13.34 7.12 -13.02
N GLU A 76 12.20 7.43 -13.66
CA GLU A 76 10.89 7.36 -13.03
C GLU A 76 10.53 5.93 -12.61
N GLN A 77 10.83 4.94 -13.44
CA GLN A 77 10.62 3.53 -13.12
C GLN A 77 11.52 3.08 -11.97
N PHE A 78 12.77 3.52 -11.96
CA PHE A 78 13.72 3.25 -10.89
C PHE A 78 13.22 3.81 -9.54
N HIS A 79 12.84 5.08 -9.50
CA HIS A 79 12.26 5.69 -8.30
C HIS A 79 10.96 5.01 -7.90
N TYR A 80 10.03 4.80 -8.82
CA TYR A 80 8.73 4.19 -8.53
C TYR A 80 8.88 2.79 -7.90
N LYS A 81 9.78 1.96 -8.44
CA LYS A 81 9.97 0.58 -7.97
C LYS A 81 10.72 0.49 -6.64
N LEU A 82 11.65 1.41 -6.39
CA LEU A 82 12.55 1.33 -5.23
C LEU A 82 12.21 2.29 -4.09
N ARG A 83 11.37 3.31 -4.30
CA ARG A 83 10.97 4.28 -3.25
C ARG A 83 10.38 3.63 -2.00
N LYS A 84 9.75 2.45 -2.12
CA LYS A 84 9.27 1.68 -0.96
C LYS A 84 10.36 1.33 0.04
N LYS A 85 11.62 1.21 -0.38
CA LYS A 85 12.75 0.92 0.50
C LYS A 85 13.18 2.15 1.32
N ALA A 86 12.76 3.35 0.93
CA ALA A 86 13.08 4.58 1.66
C ALA A 86 12.26 4.74 2.96
N TRP A 87 11.14 4.03 3.13
CA TRP A 87 10.28 4.18 4.32
C TRP A 87 11.02 4.02 5.64
N GLY A 88 11.91 3.01 5.74
CA GLY A 88 12.70 2.79 6.95
C GLY A 88 13.57 3.98 7.30
N LYS A 89 14.23 4.58 6.31
CA LYS A 89 15.13 5.72 6.50
C LYS A 89 14.40 7.00 6.89
N PHE A 90 13.24 7.26 6.29
CA PHE A 90 12.51 8.54 6.41
C PHE A 90 11.30 8.49 7.36
N LYS A 91 11.13 7.37 8.10
CA LYS A 91 9.99 7.17 9.01
C LYS A 91 9.79 8.35 9.99
N LYS A 92 10.89 8.88 10.55
CA LYS A 92 10.86 9.98 11.52
C LYS A 92 10.35 11.27 10.90
N GLU A 93 10.74 11.58 9.68
CA GLU A 93 10.33 12.75 8.92
C GLU A 93 8.84 12.71 8.61
N PHE A 94 8.31 11.55 8.21
CA PHE A 94 6.87 11.36 8.02
C PHE A 94 6.10 11.52 9.34
N TRP A 95 6.63 10.99 10.45
CA TRP A 95 5.97 11.11 11.76
C TRP A 95 5.89 12.55 12.26
N LYS A 96 6.88 13.37 11.88
CA LYS A 96 7.00 14.79 12.25
C LYS A 96 6.24 15.74 11.34
N LEU A 97 5.57 15.25 10.29
CA LEU A 97 4.74 16.11 9.44
C LEU A 97 3.66 16.79 10.28
N SER A 98 3.36 18.05 9.96
CA SER A 98 2.30 18.80 10.62
C SER A 98 0.93 18.18 10.36
N GLU A 99 -0.03 18.45 11.24
CA GLU A 99 -1.42 18.00 11.04
C GLU A 99 -2.04 18.54 9.74
N THR A 100 -1.62 19.74 9.31
CA THR A 100 -2.04 20.34 8.03
C THR A 100 -1.63 19.52 6.81
N VAL A 101 -0.60 18.67 6.93
CA VAL A 101 -0.16 17.72 5.91
C VAL A 101 -0.76 16.34 6.17
N LYS A 102 -0.70 15.84 7.41
CA LYS A 102 -1.14 14.49 7.76
C LYS A 102 -2.64 14.30 7.56
N LYS A 103 -3.48 15.25 8.00
CA LYS A 103 -4.93 15.09 7.96
C LYS A 103 -5.48 14.85 6.54
N PRO A 104 -5.11 15.63 5.50
CA PRO A 104 -5.50 15.32 4.12
C PRO A 104 -5.04 13.96 3.62
N ILE A 105 -3.82 13.54 3.94
CA ILE A 105 -3.28 12.22 3.56
C ILE A 105 -4.07 11.10 4.24
N SER A 106 -4.34 11.25 5.55
CA SER A 106 -5.14 10.29 6.32
C SER A 106 -6.54 10.13 5.75
N LEU A 107 -7.21 11.21 5.33
CA LEU A 107 -8.51 11.13 4.68
C LEU A 107 -8.46 10.39 3.33
N ALA A 108 -7.40 10.59 2.54
CA ALA A 108 -7.20 9.85 1.29
C ALA A 108 -6.98 8.35 1.55
N LEU A 109 -6.23 8.00 2.59
CA LEU A 109 -6.03 6.63 3.04
C LEU A 109 -7.35 6.01 3.53
N GLU A 110 -8.08 6.72 4.39
CA GLU A 110 -9.38 6.29 4.92
C GLU A 110 -10.37 5.98 3.80
N LYS A 111 -10.49 6.88 2.81
CA LYS A 111 -11.33 6.64 1.63
C LYS A 111 -10.92 5.37 0.88
N ARG A 112 -9.61 5.11 0.74
CA ARG A 112 -9.12 3.88 0.10
C ARG A 112 -9.42 2.64 0.93
N PHE A 113 -9.27 2.70 2.26
CA PHE A 113 -9.62 1.59 3.16
C PHE A 113 -11.12 1.29 3.12
N ALA A 114 -11.98 2.31 3.20
CA ALA A 114 -13.43 2.14 3.13
C ALA A 114 -13.85 1.48 1.80
N PHE A 115 -13.30 1.95 0.68
CA PHE A 115 -13.51 1.31 -0.62
C PHE A 115 -13.08 -0.17 -0.61
N MET A 116 -11.88 -0.47 -0.08
CA MET A 116 -11.36 -1.84 -0.02
C MET A 116 -12.19 -2.76 0.87
N PHE A 117 -12.65 -2.28 2.03
CA PHE A 117 -13.49 -3.05 2.94
C PHE A 117 -14.82 -3.42 2.30
N LYS A 118 -15.42 -2.49 1.56
CA LYS A 118 -16.61 -2.77 0.76
C LYS A 118 -16.38 -3.83 -0.30
N GLU A 119 -15.37 -3.64 -1.16
CA GLU A 119 -15.09 -4.59 -2.25
C GLU A 119 -14.67 -5.99 -1.75
N LEU A 120 -14.03 -6.05 -0.59
CA LEU A 120 -13.59 -7.31 0.03
C LEU A 120 -14.64 -7.92 0.97
N GLY A 121 -15.85 -7.36 1.05
CA GLY A 121 -16.95 -7.91 1.86
C GLY A 121 -16.67 -7.93 3.37
N VAL A 122 -15.91 -6.95 3.86
CA VAL A 122 -15.56 -6.79 5.29
C VAL A 122 -16.64 -6.03 6.07
N GLU A 123 -17.53 -5.31 5.38
CA GLU A 123 -18.64 -4.61 6.02
C GLU A 123 -19.54 -5.59 6.80
N GLU A 124 -20.03 -5.17 7.97
CA GLU A 124 -20.88 -5.98 8.86
C GLU A 124 -20.26 -7.30 9.39
N THR A 125 -18.95 -7.52 9.28
CA THR A 125 -18.31 -8.77 9.78
C THR A 125 -17.78 -8.69 11.21
N LYS A 126 -18.05 -7.62 11.95
CA LYS A 126 -17.48 -7.38 13.29
C LYS A 126 -17.79 -8.51 14.28
N ASP A 127 -19.01 -9.02 14.26
CA ASP A 127 -19.44 -10.08 15.19
C ASP A 127 -18.74 -11.43 14.91
N LEU A 128 -18.27 -11.67 13.68
CA LEU A 128 -17.52 -12.87 13.34
C LEU A 128 -16.17 -12.95 14.07
N VAL A 129 -15.54 -11.79 14.31
CA VAL A 129 -14.22 -11.69 14.94
C VAL A 129 -14.28 -11.37 16.43
N LYS A 130 -15.43 -10.95 16.95
CA LYS A 130 -15.63 -10.55 18.35
C LYS A 130 -15.19 -11.59 19.39
N LYS A 131 -15.27 -12.88 19.06
CA LYS A 131 -14.83 -13.96 19.96
C LYS A 131 -13.30 -14.15 20.03
N PHE A 132 -12.54 -13.44 19.20
CA PHE A 132 -11.08 -13.52 19.09
C PHE A 132 -10.36 -12.24 19.52
N THR A 133 -11.10 -11.19 19.89
CA THR A 133 -10.59 -9.85 20.28
C THR A 133 -11.18 -9.44 21.62
#